data_AF-A0A843INB8-F1
#
_entry.id   AF-A0A843INB8-F1
#
_cell.length_a   1.000
_cell.length_b   1.000
_cell.length_c   1.000
_cell.angle_alpha   90.00
_cell.angle_beta   90.00
_cell.angle_gamma   90.00
#
_symmetry.space_group_name_H-M   'P 1'
#
loop_
_entity.id
_entity.type
_entity.pdbx_description
1 polymer ?
#
loop_
_entity_poly.entity_id
_entity_poly.type
_entity_poly.pdbx_seq_one_letter_code
_entity_poly.pdbx_strand_id
1 'polypeptide(L)'
;MVKDTQVNHDICVSCGCCVKVCPKDAITIEKGVHAVIDDEMCIRCGICAAECPAAIIDAERFNPKSKIRFEHWYDYLWLFTIVYFCLGFFNIIFAWLGLICFITPLLFALIKGNKSFCNKYCDRGQFLDLLGKKLHLSRKRNPPKWLCSKAFRYGFLIFFFAMFFVMLWNTYLVFNGKTLTQAVTLLWAFNVPWNWAYHGNVISPWISQFAFGFYSVMLTSTYWGLLNGSIQASFMVCLLPNGNHDPINLQSERY
;
A
#
# COMPACT_ATOMS: atom_id res chain seq x y z
N MET A 1 -27.89 -27.49 -17.62
CA MET A 1 -27.21 -28.00 -16.41
C MET A 1 -25.80 -27.40 -16.40
N VAL A 2 -25.38 -26.75 -15.31
CA VAL A 2 -24.02 -26.20 -15.18
C VAL A 2 -23.15 -27.34 -14.66
N LYS A 3 -22.14 -27.75 -15.41
CA LYS A 3 -21.23 -28.85 -15.02
C LYS A 3 -20.33 -28.42 -13.86
N ASP A 4 -20.10 -29.32 -12.92
CA ASP A 4 -19.33 -29.08 -11.69
C ASP A 4 -17.82 -28.96 -11.97
N THR A 5 -17.11 -28.21 -11.13
CA THR A 5 -15.65 -28.06 -11.27
C THR A 5 -15.01 -29.27 -10.62
N GLN A 6 -14.41 -30.16 -11.42
CA GLN A 6 -13.90 -31.44 -10.93
C GLN A 6 -12.38 -31.54 -11.12
N VAL A 7 -11.74 -32.29 -10.22
CA VAL A 7 -10.31 -32.60 -10.27
C VAL A 7 -10.15 -34.04 -10.74
N ASN A 8 -9.26 -34.29 -11.70
CA ASN A 8 -8.90 -35.67 -12.03
C ASN A 8 -8.00 -36.27 -10.93
N HIS A 9 -8.57 -37.17 -10.13
CA HIS A 9 -7.89 -37.77 -8.97
C HIS A 9 -6.72 -38.69 -9.36
N ASP A 10 -6.74 -39.29 -10.55
CA ASP A 10 -5.70 -40.23 -10.98
C ASP A 10 -4.37 -39.52 -11.33
N ILE A 11 -4.45 -38.23 -11.68
CA ILE A 11 -3.30 -37.42 -12.10
C ILE A 11 -2.88 -36.42 -11.01
N CYS A 12 -3.73 -36.19 -10.01
CA CYS A 12 -3.47 -35.20 -8.97
C CYS A 12 -2.28 -35.61 -8.09
N VAL A 13 -1.24 -34.77 -8.07
CA VAL A 13 -0.05 -34.97 -7.23
C VAL A 13 -0.11 -34.23 -5.89
N SER A 14 -1.27 -33.69 -5.52
CA SER A 14 -1.48 -32.96 -4.25
C SER A 14 -0.46 -31.84 -3.95
N CYS A 15 -0.01 -31.13 -4.99
CA CYS A 15 0.95 -30.03 -4.86
C CYS A 15 0.45 -28.84 -4.01
N GLY A 16 -0.87 -28.72 -3.84
CA GLY A 16 -1.51 -27.67 -3.06
C GLY A 16 -1.53 -26.28 -3.70
N CYS A 17 -1.14 -26.15 -4.98
CA CYS A 17 -1.22 -24.87 -5.69
C CYS A 17 -2.68 -24.37 -5.77
N CYS A 18 -3.63 -25.25 -6.11
CA CYS A 18 -5.05 -24.93 -6.18
C CYS A 18 -5.64 -24.46 -4.84
N VAL A 19 -5.21 -25.07 -3.72
CA VAL A 19 -5.61 -24.66 -2.36
C VAL A 19 -5.15 -23.24 -2.07
N LYS A 20 -3.90 -22.91 -2.39
CA LYS A 20 -3.31 -21.58 -2.12
C LYS A 20 -3.96 -20.44 -2.89
N VAL A 21 -4.48 -20.71 -4.10
CA VAL A 21 -5.08 -19.69 -4.96
C VAL A 21 -6.59 -19.62 -4.86
N CYS A 22 -7.24 -20.55 -4.15
CA CYS A 22 -8.69 -20.53 -4.00
C CYS A 22 -9.12 -19.38 -3.07
N PRO A 23 -9.84 -18.37 -3.56
CA PRO A 23 -10.21 -17.21 -2.76
C PRO A 23 -11.35 -17.47 -1.76
N LYS A 24 -12.08 -18.58 -1.96
CA LYS A 24 -13.15 -19.04 -1.08
C LYS A 24 -12.71 -20.17 -0.15
N ASP A 25 -11.43 -20.56 -0.21
CA ASP A 25 -10.89 -21.73 0.49
C ASP A 25 -11.72 -23.01 0.26
N ALA A 26 -12.40 -23.09 -0.89
CA ALA A 26 -13.28 -24.17 -1.30
C ALA A 26 -12.54 -25.47 -1.70
N ILE A 27 -11.21 -25.52 -1.56
CA ILE A 27 -10.40 -26.65 -2.01
C ILE A 27 -9.58 -27.16 -0.84
N THR A 28 -9.69 -28.44 -0.54
CA THR A 28 -8.90 -29.13 0.48
C THR A 28 -8.14 -30.29 -0.16
N ILE A 29 -7.09 -30.76 0.51
CA ILE A 29 -6.39 -31.99 0.09
C ILE A 29 -6.85 -33.11 1.00
N GLU A 30 -7.57 -34.07 0.46
CA GLU A 30 -8.00 -35.24 1.21
C GLU A 30 -6.86 -36.23 1.34
N LYS A 31 -6.50 -36.54 2.60
CA LYS A 31 -5.54 -37.59 2.96
C LYS A 31 -4.16 -37.43 2.31
N GLY A 32 -3.82 -36.24 1.80
CA GLY A 32 -2.58 -35.99 1.07
C GLY A 32 -2.52 -36.61 -0.33
N VAL A 33 -3.64 -37.13 -0.85
CA VAL A 33 -3.67 -37.92 -2.10
C VAL A 33 -4.17 -37.10 -3.28
N HIS A 34 -5.31 -36.43 -3.15
CA HIS A 34 -5.86 -35.56 -4.19
C HIS A 34 -6.56 -34.33 -3.61
N ALA A 35 -6.72 -33.31 -4.43
CA ALA A 35 -7.51 -32.12 -4.09
C ALA A 35 -9.00 -32.39 -4.31
N VAL A 36 -9.84 -32.02 -3.34
CA VAL A 36 -11.30 -32.09 -3.39
C VAL A 36 -11.86 -30.68 -3.33
N ILE A 37 -12.88 -30.43 -4.16
CA ILE A 37 -13.55 -29.12 -4.26
C ILE A 37 -14.91 -29.23 -3.58
N ASP A 38 -15.16 -28.31 -2.64
CA ASP A 38 -16.48 -28.12 -2.03
C ASP A 38 -17.34 -27.28 -2.97
N ASP A 39 -18.33 -27.91 -3.59
CA ASP A 39 -19.23 -27.27 -4.56
C ASP A 39 -20.16 -26.21 -3.94
N GLU A 40 -20.43 -26.27 -2.62
CA GLU A 40 -21.23 -25.25 -1.94
C GLU A 40 -20.44 -23.95 -1.75
N MET A 41 -19.13 -24.07 -1.51
CA MET A 41 -18.23 -22.92 -1.37
C MET A 41 -17.63 -22.44 -2.71
N CYS A 42 -17.59 -23.32 -3.71
CA CYS A 42 -16.98 -23.04 -5.02
C CYS A 42 -17.82 -22.07 -5.85
N ILE A 43 -17.31 -20.86 -6.05
CA ILE A 43 -17.94 -19.86 -6.92
C ILE A 43 -17.56 -20.02 -8.41
N ARG A 44 -16.86 -21.11 -8.77
CA ARG A 44 -16.48 -21.46 -10.16
C ARG A 44 -15.71 -20.35 -10.88
N CYS A 45 -14.79 -19.68 -10.16
CA CYS A 45 -13.94 -18.61 -10.70
C CYS A 45 -12.87 -19.11 -11.70
N GLY A 46 -12.52 -20.40 -11.64
CA GLY A 46 -11.54 -21.05 -12.51
C GLY A 46 -10.06 -20.69 -12.26
N ILE A 47 -9.74 -19.94 -11.19
CA ILE A 47 -8.36 -19.59 -10.82
C ILE A 47 -7.54 -20.85 -10.52
N CYS A 48 -8.14 -21.82 -9.81
CA CYS A 48 -7.48 -23.09 -9.49
C CYS A 48 -7.11 -23.90 -10.74
N ALA A 49 -7.92 -23.85 -11.80
CA ALA A 49 -7.64 -24.52 -13.07
C ALA A 49 -6.49 -23.86 -13.82
N ALA A 50 -6.42 -22.52 -13.80
CA ALA A 50 -5.31 -21.78 -14.40
C ALA A 50 -3.98 -21.99 -13.66
N GLU A 51 -4.01 -22.13 -12.33
CA GLU A 51 -2.81 -22.33 -11.51
C GLU A 51 -2.32 -23.78 -11.50
N CYS A 52 -3.19 -24.75 -11.82
CA CYS A 52 -2.84 -26.16 -11.74
C CYS A 52 -1.70 -26.49 -12.72
N PRO A 53 -0.49 -26.86 -12.25
CA PRO A 53 0.63 -27.13 -13.15
C PRO A 53 0.42 -28.37 -14.02
N ALA A 54 -0.44 -29.29 -13.58
CA ALA A 54 -0.82 -30.49 -14.32
C ALA A 54 -2.04 -30.25 -15.24
N ALA A 55 -2.70 -29.09 -15.16
CA ALA A 55 -3.89 -28.75 -15.94
C ALA A 55 -5.02 -29.81 -15.87
N ILE A 56 -5.26 -30.37 -14.68
CA ILE A 56 -6.19 -31.50 -14.45
C ILE A 56 -7.53 -31.09 -13.81
N ILE A 57 -7.80 -29.79 -13.72
CA ILE A 57 -9.02 -29.25 -13.11
C ILE A 57 -9.92 -28.74 -14.22
N ASP A 58 -11.06 -29.39 -14.40
CA ASP A 58 -12.03 -29.03 -15.43
C ASP A 58 -12.93 -27.89 -14.95
N ALA A 59 -12.60 -26.67 -15.36
CA ALA A 59 -13.42 -25.49 -15.16
C ALA A 59 -14.06 -25.07 -16.50
N GLU A 60 -15.19 -25.70 -16.86
CA GLU A 60 -15.92 -25.45 -18.14
C GLU A 60 -16.38 -23.99 -18.34
N ARG A 61 -16.32 -23.16 -17.29
CA ARG A 61 -16.58 -21.71 -17.35
C ARG A 61 -15.37 -20.87 -16.93
N PHE A 62 -14.15 -21.28 -17.27
CA PHE A 62 -13.03 -20.34 -17.24
C PHE A 62 -13.24 -19.30 -18.34
N ASN A 63 -13.91 -18.20 -18.00
CA ASN A 63 -13.87 -17.01 -18.82
C ASN A 63 -12.57 -16.27 -18.47
N PRO A 64 -11.55 -16.26 -19.34
CA PRO A 64 -10.30 -15.54 -19.07
C PRO A 64 -10.51 -14.02 -18.88
N LYS A 65 -11.72 -13.50 -19.15
CA LYS A 65 -12.11 -12.10 -18.93
C LYS A 65 -12.94 -11.87 -17.65
N SER A 66 -13.42 -12.90 -16.95
CA SER A 66 -14.19 -12.71 -15.71
C SER A 66 -13.26 -12.58 -14.52
N LYS A 67 -12.79 -11.35 -14.27
CA LYS A 67 -12.01 -11.05 -13.08
C LYS A 67 -12.92 -11.00 -11.85
N ILE A 68 -13.07 -12.13 -11.15
CA ILE A 68 -13.77 -12.13 -9.86
C ILE A 68 -12.85 -11.48 -8.84
N ARG A 69 -13.20 -10.25 -8.42
CA ARG A 69 -12.45 -9.49 -7.42
C ARG A 69 -13.10 -9.68 -6.06
N PHE A 70 -12.39 -10.29 -5.14
CA PHE A 70 -12.80 -10.34 -3.74
C PHE A 70 -12.38 -9.03 -3.09
N GLU A 71 -13.34 -8.33 -2.50
CA GLU A 71 -13.06 -7.13 -1.71
C GLU A 71 -12.59 -7.59 -0.34
N HIS A 72 -11.32 -7.35 -0.04
CA HIS A 72 -10.78 -7.60 1.28
C HIS A 72 -10.87 -6.34 2.14
N TRP A 73 -10.93 -6.50 3.46
CA TRP A 73 -10.99 -5.37 4.41
C TRP A 73 -9.85 -4.36 4.21
N TYR A 74 -8.68 -4.83 3.78
CA TYR A 74 -7.51 -3.99 3.55
C TYR A 74 -7.63 -3.14 2.28
N ASP A 75 -8.57 -3.42 1.37
CA ASP A 75 -8.82 -2.58 0.19
C ASP A 75 -9.45 -1.22 0.53
N TYR A 76 -9.91 -1.05 1.79
CA TYR A 76 -10.46 0.20 2.31
C TYR A 76 -9.49 1.00 3.18
N LEU A 77 -8.20 0.60 3.29
CA LEU A 77 -7.21 1.32 4.11
C LEU A 77 -6.98 2.76 3.63
N TRP A 78 -7.19 3.07 2.35
CA TRP A 78 -7.18 4.44 1.82
C TRP A 78 -8.18 5.39 2.50
N LEU A 79 -9.28 4.87 3.07
CA LEU A 79 -10.25 5.66 3.82
C LEU A 79 -9.60 6.26 5.08
N PHE A 80 -8.73 5.48 5.74
CA PHE A 80 -7.95 5.98 6.87
C PHE A 80 -7.11 7.19 6.48
N THR A 81 -6.51 7.15 5.28
CA THR A 81 -5.74 8.26 4.73
C THR A 81 -6.56 9.54 4.59
N ILE A 82 -7.75 9.43 4.00
CA ILE A 82 -8.64 10.59 3.85
C ILE A 82 -9.08 11.12 5.20
N VAL A 83 -9.51 10.22 6.11
CA VAL A 83 -10.01 10.60 7.43
C VAL A 83 -8.94 11.36 8.21
N TYR A 84 -7.69 10.87 8.28
CA TYR A 84 -6.66 11.60 9.03
C TYR A 84 -6.26 12.93 8.37
N PHE A 85 -6.25 13.03 7.04
CA PHE A 85 -5.94 14.30 6.37
C PHE A 85 -7.04 15.33 6.61
N CYS A 86 -8.31 14.93 6.50
CA CYS A 86 -9.44 15.78 6.82
C CYS A 86 -9.40 16.22 8.29
N LEU A 87 -9.17 15.29 9.22
CA LEU A 87 -9.07 15.62 10.65
C LEU A 87 -7.87 16.54 10.94
N GLY A 88 -6.70 16.27 10.35
CA GLY A 88 -5.49 17.09 10.49
C GLY A 88 -5.64 18.50 9.93
N PHE A 89 -6.45 18.66 8.87
CA PHE A 89 -6.79 19.97 8.29
C PHE A 89 -7.56 20.85 9.29
N PHE A 90 -8.50 20.27 10.05
CA PHE A 90 -9.28 20.98 11.05
C PHE A 90 -8.58 21.05 12.41
N ASN A 91 -7.82 20.03 12.80
CA ASN A 91 -7.10 19.98 14.06
C ASN A 91 -5.78 19.24 13.90
N ILE A 92 -4.69 19.97 14.04
CA ILE A 92 -3.35 19.47 13.74
C ILE A 92 -2.95 18.28 14.63
N ILE A 93 -3.50 18.14 15.84
CA ILE A 93 -3.14 17.06 16.78
C ILE A 93 -3.43 15.68 16.19
N PHE A 94 -4.42 15.55 15.31
CA PHE A 94 -4.70 14.27 14.65
C PHE A 94 -3.61 13.81 13.69
N ALA A 95 -2.62 14.67 13.36
CA ALA A 95 -1.44 14.25 12.60
C ALA A 95 -0.65 13.12 13.29
N TRP A 96 -0.78 12.97 14.61
CA TRP A 96 -0.19 11.86 15.36
C TRP A 96 -0.76 10.49 14.95
N LEU A 97 -2.00 10.41 14.45
CA LEU A 97 -2.56 9.17 13.91
C LEU A 97 -1.79 8.70 12.67
N GLY A 98 -1.24 9.62 11.89
CA GLY A 98 -0.41 9.29 10.74
C GLY A 98 0.95 8.67 11.11
N LEU A 99 1.39 8.78 12.37
CA LEU A 99 2.58 8.09 12.89
C LEU A 99 2.42 6.57 12.77
N ILE A 100 1.18 6.08 12.90
CA ILE A 100 0.85 4.67 12.68
C ILE A 100 1.27 4.25 11.26
N CYS A 101 0.88 5.02 10.24
CA CYS A 101 1.24 4.73 8.83
C CYS A 101 2.74 4.75 8.56
N PHE A 102 3.53 5.45 9.37
CA PHE A 102 4.99 5.47 9.25
C PHE A 102 5.66 4.30 9.98
N ILE A 103 5.14 3.95 11.16
CA ILE A 103 5.67 2.87 12.00
C ILE A 103 5.28 1.49 11.48
N THR A 104 4.05 1.33 10.97
CA THR A 104 3.55 0.05 10.46
C THR A 104 4.47 -0.58 9.40
N PRO A 105 4.91 0.12 8.33
CA PRO A 105 5.84 -0.47 7.37
C PRO A 105 7.16 -0.91 8.01
N LEU A 106 7.69 -0.16 8.99
CA LEU A 106 8.93 -0.51 9.70
C LEU A 106 8.74 -1.76 10.55
N LEU A 107 7.65 -1.86 11.32
CA LEU A 107 7.31 -3.03 12.13
C LEU A 107 7.08 -4.27 11.25
N PHE A 108 6.34 -4.14 10.15
CA PHE A 108 6.10 -5.24 9.22
C PHE A 108 7.38 -5.70 8.53
N ALA A 109 8.29 -4.79 8.20
CA ALA A 109 9.59 -5.12 7.65
C ALA A 109 10.45 -5.90 8.67
N LEU A 110 10.42 -5.51 9.95
CA LEU A 110 11.14 -6.20 11.02
C LEU A 110 10.56 -7.60 11.31
N ILE A 111 9.24 -7.77 11.27
CA ILE A 111 8.56 -9.03 11.63
C ILE A 111 8.54 -10.04 10.46
N LYS A 112 8.12 -9.60 9.27
CA LYS A 112 7.88 -10.50 8.12
C LYS A 112 9.02 -10.52 7.10
N GLY A 113 9.93 -9.55 7.13
CA GLY A 113 11.05 -9.44 6.17
C GLY A 113 10.64 -9.30 4.70
N ASN A 114 9.34 -9.22 4.40
CA ASN A 114 8.77 -9.29 3.05
C ASN A 114 7.99 -8.01 2.72
N LYS A 115 7.89 -7.67 1.43
CA LYS A 115 7.25 -6.45 0.89
C LYS A 115 5.73 -6.50 0.88
N SER A 116 5.13 -7.42 1.63
CA SER A 116 3.68 -7.60 1.71
C SER A 116 2.95 -6.31 2.09
N PHE A 117 3.54 -5.51 2.99
CA PHE A 117 2.98 -4.20 3.37
C PHE A 117 2.89 -3.24 2.18
N CYS A 118 4.00 -3.01 1.46
CA CYS A 118 4.03 -2.08 0.33
C CYS A 118 3.11 -2.54 -0.82
N ASN A 119 2.98 -3.85 -1.03
CA ASN A 119 2.21 -4.41 -2.13
C ASN A 119 0.70 -4.50 -1.83
N LYS A 120 0.29 -4.78 -0.59
CA LYS A 120 -1.11 -5.06 -0.25
C LYS A 120 -1.74 -4.07 0.74
N TYR A 121 -0.97 -3.57 1.71
CA TYR A 121 -1.51 -2.87 2.88
C TYR A 121 -1.15 -1.37 2.93
N CYS A 122 -0.42 -0.85 1.96
CA CYS A 122 0.00 0.55 1.93
C CYS A 122 -1.19 1.47 1.65
N ASP A 123 -1.77 2.04 2.71
CA ASP A 123 -2.90 2.96 2.72
C ASP A 123 -2.71 4.12 1.73
N ARG A 124 -1.54 4.78 1.77
CA ARG A 124 -1.19 5.88 0.87
C ARG A 124 -1.09 5.40 -0.57
N GLY A 125 -0.47 4.24 -0.80
CA GLY A 125 -0.34 3.66 -2.14
C GLY A 125 -1.70 3.37 -2.77
N GLN A 126 -2.63 2.83 -1.96
CA GLN A 126 -4.01 2.58 -2.38
C GLN A 126 -4.78 3.88 -2.68
N PHE A 127 -4.64 4.91 -1.84
CA PHE A 127 -5.28 6.21 -2.07
C PHE A 127 -4.87 6.83 -3.41
N LEU A 128 -3.57 6.82 -3.71
CA LEU A 128 -3.04 7.37 -4.95
C LEU A 128 -3.40 6.51 -6.18
N ASP A 129 -3.44 5.18 -6.05
CA ASP A 129 -3.89 4.28 -7.12
C ASP A 129 -5.39 4.48 -7.42
N LEU A 130 -6.22 4.65 -6.39
CA LEU A 130 -7.65 4.94 -6.54
C LEU A 130 -7.87 6.29 -7.23
N LEU A 131 -7.18 7.35 -6.81
CA LEU A 131 -7.26 8.66 -7.44
C LEU A 131 -6.72 8.64 -8.87
N GLY A 132 -5.60 7.96 -9.12
CA GLY A 132 -5.04 7.80 -10.46
C GLY A 132 -5.99 7.06 -11.43
N LYS A 133 -6.74 6.07 -10.94
CA LYS A 133 -7.79 5.36 -11.69
C LYS A 133 -8.99 6.25 -11.97
N LYS A 134 -9.54 6.92 -10.95
CA LYS A 134 -10.74 7.77 -11.11
C LYS A 134 -10.49 9.02 -11.96
N LEU A 135 -9.33 9.64 -11.81
CA LEU A 135 -8.98 10.88 -12.50
C LEU A 135 -8.35 10.63 -13.89
N HIS A 136 -8.19 9.37 -14.32
CA HIS A 136 -7.52 8.99 -15.58
C HIS A 136 -6.11 9.61 -15.75
N LEU A 137 -5.47 10.03 -14.65
CA LEU A 137 -4.15 10.68 -14.66
C LEU A 137 -3.00 9.68 -14.86
N SER A 138 -3.27 8.37 -14.75
CA SER A 138 -2.27 7.33 -14.87
C SER A 138 -1.90 7.07 -16.34
N ARG A 139 -0.91 7.80 -16.82
CA ARG A 139 -0.22 7.51 -18.08
C ARG A 139 0.65 6.27 -17.83
N LYS A 140 0.13 5.06 -18.10
CA LYS A 140 0.74 3.72 -17.91
C LYS A 140 2.16 3.57 -18.49
N ARG A 141 3.12 4.32 -17.97
CA ARG A 141 4.51 4.38 -18.42
C ARG A 141 5.41 3.78 -17.36
N ASN A 142 6.44 3.09 -17.80
CA ASN A 142 7.45 2.57 -16.90
C ASN A 142 8.21 3.74 -16.23
N PRO A 143 8.54 3.63 -14.94
CA PRO A 143 9.33 4.65 -14.26
C PRO A 143 10.70 4.80 -14.95
N PRO A 144 11.25 6.04 -15.01
CA PRO A 144 12.56 6.27 -15.61
C PRO A 144 13.65 5.51 -14.84
N LYS A 145 14.63 4.95 -15.56
CA LYS A 145 15.66 4.04 -15.00
C LYS A 145 16.47 4.65 -13.84
N TRP A 146 16.69 5.97 -13.85
CA TRP A 146 17.44 6.67 -12.80
C TRP A 146 16.76 6.61 -11.42
N LEU A 147 15.43 6.69 -11.40
CA LEU A 147 14.59 6.64 -10.19
C LEU A 147 14.67 5.28 -9.48
N CYS A 148 14.96 4.23 -10.26
CA CYS A 148 15.11 2.87 -9.77
C CYS A 148 16.56 2.53 -9.38
N SER A 149 17.52 3.45 -9.55
CA SER A 149 18.93 3.21 -9.24
C SER A 149 19.18 3.07 -7.73
N LYS A 150 20.10 2.20 -7.33
CA LYS A 150 20.46 2.02 -5.91
C LYS A 150 20.91 3.35 -5.27
N ALA A 151 21.69 4.14 -6.01
CA ALA A 151 22.16 5.45 -5.57
C ALA A 151 21.00 6.41 -5.25
N PHE A 152 20.00 6.50 -6.13
CA PHE A 152 18.83 7.36 -5.88
C PHE A 152 17.99 6.86 -4.69
N ARG A 153 17.80 5.54 -4.56
CA ARG A 153 17.04 4.95 -3.44
C ARG A 153 17.65 5.29 -2.08
N TYR A 154 18.95 5.01 -1.91
CA TYR A 154 19.66 5.32 -0.66
C TYR A 154 19.81 6.82 -0.45
N GLY A 155 20.07 7.60 -1.51
CA GLY A 155 20.12 9.06 -1.42
C GLY A 155 18.81 9.67 -0.96
N PHE A 156 17.68 9.22 -1.52
CA PHE A 156 16.34 9.64 -1.10
C PHE A 156 16.05 9.23 0.35
N LEU A 157 16.43 8.00 0.75
CA LEU A 157 16.23 7.52 2.12
C LEU A 157 17.05 8.32 3.15
N ILE A 158 18.33 8.58 2.86
CA ILE A 158 19.20 9.40 3.70
C ILE A 158 18.66 10.83 3.80
N PHE A 159 18.26 11.42 2.67
CA PHE A 159 17.64 12.75 2.64
C PHE A 159 16.38 12.79 3.52
N PHE A 160 15.50 11.80 3.38
CA PHE A 160 14.28 11.69 4.17
C PHE A 160 14.57 11.59 5.68
N PHE A 161 15.52 10.74 6.09
CA PHE A 161 15.91 10.61 7.50
C PHE A 161 16.56 11.88 8.04
N ALA A 162 17.47 12.51 7.30
CA ALA A 162 18.08 13.77 7.71
C ALA A 162 17.02 14.85 7.97
N MET A 163 16.01 14.96 7.09
CA MET A 163 14.89 15.88 7.25
C MET A 163 14.00 15.53 8.44
N PHE A 164 13.75 14.25 8.69
CA PHE A 164 13.04 13.80 9.88
C PHE A 164 13.81 14.17 11.17
N PHE A 165 15.14 14.04 11.19
CA PHE A 165 15.95 14.47 12.33
C PHE A 165 15.93 15.99 12.53
N VAL A 166 15.95 16.78 11.45
CA VAL A 166 15.77 18.25 11.54
C VAL A 166 14.42 18.62 12.16
N MET A 167 13.35 17.89 11.79
CA MET A 167 12.03 18.09 12.39
C MET A 167 12.01 17.75 13.89
N LEU A 168 12.62 16.63 14.30
CA LEU A 168 12.75 16.26 15.71
C LEU A 168 13.58 17.29 16.48
N TRP A 169 14.65 17.80 15.87
CA TRP A 169 15.47 18.85 16.47
C TRP A 169 14.68 20.14 16.70
N ASN A 170 13.91 20.60 15.71
CA ASN A 170 13.04 21.77 15.87
C ASN A 170 11.98 21.56 16.95
N THR A 171 11.42 20.35 17.05
CA THR A 171 10.48 19.99 18.11
C THR A 171 11.14 20.07 19.49
N TYR A 172 12.37 19.55 19.61
CA TYR A 172 13.16 19.62 20.84
C TYR A 172 13.51 21.08 21.22
N LEU A 173 13.76 21.95 20.25
CA LEU A 173 14.00 23.37 20.52
C LEU A 173 12.77 24.08 21.09
N VAL A 174 11.57 23.73 20.61
CA VAL A 174 10.30 24.25 21.17
C VAL A 174 10.07 23.68 22.58
N PHE A 175 10.46 22.44 22.83
CA PHE A 175 10.46 21.88 24.18
C PHE A 175 11.37 22.68 25.15
N ASN A 176 12.53 23.13 24.68
CA ASN A 176 13.45 24.01 25.43
C ASN A 176 13.03 25.49 25.49
N GLY A 177 11.82 25.84 25.04
CA GLY A 177 11.26 27.18 25.20
C GLY A 177 11.34 28.09 23.96
N LYS A 178 11.70 27.58 22.77
CA LYS A 178 11.46 28.35 21.53
C LYS A 178 9.96 28.49 21.26
N THR A 179 9.59 29.58 20.59
CA THR A 179 8.21 29.85 20.18
C THR A 179 7.74 28.85 19.11
N LEU A 180 6.44 28.53 19.14
CA LEU A 180 5.79 27.60 18.21
C LEU A 180 5.72 28.19 16.80
N THR A 181 6.12 27.42 15.78
CA THR A 181 5.90 27.79 14.38
C THR A 181 4.64 27.11 13.84
N GLN A 182 3.56 27.88 13.68
CA GLN A 182 2.25 27.41 13.19
C GLN A 182 2.17 27.39 11.65
N ALA A 183 3.18 26.80 11.00
CA ALA A 183 3.28 26.77 9.55
C ALA A 183 3.48 25.33 9.04
N VAL A 184 2.77 25.00 7.97
CA VAL A 184 2.96 23.75 7.24
C VAL A 184 3.91 24.01 6.08
N THR A 185 5.05 23.32 6.06
CA THR A 185 6.06 23.44 4.99
C THR A 185 5.68 22.57 3.81
N LEU A 186 5.07 23.17 2.79
CA LEU A 186 4.81 22.53 1.51
C LEU A 186 6.08 22.52 0.65
N LEU A 187 6.44 21.34 0.14
CA LEU A 187 7.63 21.13 -0.70
C LEU A 187 8.94 21.61 -0.05
N TRP A 188 8.96 21.76 1.27
CA TRP A 188 10.10 22.31 2.03
C TRP A 188 10.55 23.72 1.61
N ALA A 189 9.81 24.40 0.73
CA ALA A 189 10.13 25.73 0.21
C ALA A 189 9.02 26.75 0.51
N PHE A 190 7.78 26.30 0.72
CA PHE A 190 6.62 27.15 0.91
C PHE A 190 6.06 26.98 2.31
N ASN A 191 6.20 28.01 3.15
CA ASN A 191 5.58 28.04 4.47
C ASN A 191 4.13 28.50 4.31
N VAL A 192 3.17 27.58 4.40
CA VAL A 192 1.75 27.94 4.40
C VAL A 192 1.29 28.12 5.85
N PRO A 193 0.83 29.32 6.23
CA PRO A 193 0.32 29.55 7.58
C PRO A 193 -0.92 28.69 7.81
N TRP A 194 -0.93 27.94 8.91
CA TRP A 194 -1.99 26.95 9.20
C TRP A 194 -2.57 27.18 10.60
N ASN A 195 -2.77 28.46 10.91
CA ASN A 195 -3.19 28.95 12.22
C ASN A 195 -4.60 28.49 12.61
N TRP A 196 -5.53 28.32 11.67
CA TRP A 196 -6.90 27.88 11.96
C TRP A 196 -7.00 26.46 12.52
N ALA A 197 -6.04 25.58 12.21
CA ALA A 197 -6.06 24.21 12.72
C ALA A 197 -5.55 24.11 14.17
N TYR A 198 -4.94 25.19 14.69
CA TYR A 198 -4.45 25.26 16.04
C TYR A 198 -5.48 25.93 16.95
N HIS A 199 -6.18 25.12 17.73
CA HIS A 199 -7.27 25.60 18.59
C HIS A 199 -6.79 26.06 19.98
N GLY A 200 -5.48 26.31 20.18
CA GLY A 200 -4.94 26.77 21.46
C GLY A 200 -5.13 25.82 22.65
N ASN A 201 -5.63 24.61 22.42
CA ASN A 201 -6.00 23.67 23.48
C ASN A 201 -4.77 23.16 24.25
N VAL A 202 -4.78 23.36 25.58
CA VAL A 202 -4.27 22.59 26.78
C VAL A 202 -2.99 21.72 26.70
N ILE A 203 -2.40 21.51 25.53
CA ILE A 203 -1.35 20.54 25.29
C ILE A 203 -0.04 21.26 24.98
N SER A 204 1.06 20.74 25.52
CA SER A 204 2.38 21.36 25.47
C SER A 204 2.81 21.78 24.04
N PRO A 205 3.45 22.97 23.86
CA PRO A 205 3.77 23.51 22.53
C PRO A 205 4.55 22.57 21.61
N TRP A 206 5.42 21.72 22.16
CA TRP A 206 6.21 20.77 21.38
C TRP A 206 5.34 19.72 20.66
N ILE A 207 4.20 19.32 21.25
CA ILE A 207 3.30 18.31 20.66
C ILE A 207 2.68 18.85 19.37
N SER A 208 2.35 20.14 19.39
CA SER A 208 1.81 20.85 18.22
C SER A 208 2.90 21.08 17.18
N GLN A 209 4.13 21.40 17.60
CA GLN A 209 5.26 21.56 16.70
C GLN A 209 5.56 20.28 15.91
N PHE A 210 5.58 19.14 16.60
CA PHE A 210 5.77 17.83 15.96
C PHE A 210 4.66 17.56 14.96
N ALA A 211 3.40 17.80 15.35
CA ALA A 211 2.24 17.56 14.52
C ALA A 211 2.27 18.40 13.22
N PHE A 212 2.64 19.68 13.27
CA PHE A 212 2.84 20.52 12.08
C PHE A 212 3.93 19.96 11.16
N GLY A 213 5.09 19.58 11.72
CA GLY A 213 6.18 19.00 10.96
C GLY A 213 5.78 17.69 10.27
N PHE A 214 5.15 16.78 11.01
CA PHE A 214 4.75 15.48 10.49
C PHE A 214 3.66 15.61 9.41
N TYR A 215 2.65 16.45 9.64
CA TYR A 215 1.61 16.74 8.67
C TYR A 215 2.18 17.34 7.38
N SER A 216 3.18 18.22 7.48
CA SER A 216 3.87 18.82 6.32
C SER A 216 4.56 17.79 5.44
N VAL A 217 5.26 16.81 6.06
CA VAL A 217 5.92 15.71 5.33
C VAL A 217 4.88 14.84 4.62
N MET A 218 3.80 14.48 5.31
CA MET A 218 2.74 13.64 4.75
C MET A 218 2.01 14.34 3.59
N LEU A 219 1.64 15.61 3.77
CA LEU A 219 0.99 16.44 2.76
C LEU A 219 1.89 16.64 1.54
N THR A 220 3.17 16.98 1.74
CA THR A 220 4.15 17.15 0.66
C THR A 220 4.35 15.86 -0.13
N SER A 221 4.42 14.71 0.54
CA SER A 221 4.57 13.42 -0.14
C SER A 221 3.34 13.03 -0.95
N THR A 222 2.14 13.40 -0.47
CA THR A 222 0.87 13.12 -1.15
C THR A 222 0.68 14.05 -2.34
N TYR A 223 0.98 15.34 -2.16
CA TYR A 223 0.96 16.35 -3.21
C TYR A 223 1.92 16.02 -4.37
N TRP A 224 3.17 15.70 -4.06
CA TRP A 224 4.13 15.22 -5.08
C TRP A 224 3.65 13.96 -5.78
N GLY A 225 2.89 13.15 -5.07
CA GLY A 225 2.24 12.00 -5.66
C GLY A 225 1.22 12.36 -6.72
N LEU A 226 0.26 13.17 -6.33
CA LEU A 226 -0.81 13.62 -7.21
C LEU A 226 -0.27 14.37 -8.43
N LEU A 227 0.71 15.26 -8.23
CA LEU A 227 1.40 15.95 -9.32
C LEU A 227 2.07 14.97 -10.29
N ASN A 228 2.76 13.97 -9.76
CA ASN A 228 3.43 12.95 -10.56
C ASN A 228 2.53 11.73 -10.81
N GLY A 229 1.20 11.92 -10.88
CA GLY A 229 0.17 10.86 -11.00
C GLY A 229 0.35 9.87 -12.16
N SER A 230 1.38 10.06 -12.98
CA SER A 230 1.84 9.19 -14.06
C SER A 230 2.96 8.20 -13.70
N ILE A 231 3.57 8.23 -12.50
CA ILE A 231 4.74 7.40 -12.13
C ILE A 231 4.44 6.43 -10.95
N GLN A 232 3.31 6.59 -10.30
CA GLN A 232 3.31 6.45 -8.84
C GLN A 232 3.11 5.05 -8.26
N ALA A 233 2.42 4.13 -8.94
CA ALA A 233 2.29 2.80 -8.37
C ALA A 233 3.63 2.04 -8.28
N SER A 234 4.61 2.42 -9.09
CA SER A 234 5.95 1.82 -9.07
C SER A 234 6.93 2.58 -8.18
N PHE A 235 6.73 3.87 -7.90
CA PHE A 235 7.72 4.70 -7.22
C PHE A 235 7.99 4.26 -5.77
N MET A 236 6.94 4.04 -4.97
CA MET A 236 7.10 3.68 -3.55
C MET A 236 7.61 2.24 -3.37
N VAL A 237 7.24 1.32 -4.27
CA VAL A 237 7.75 -0.06 -4.31
C VAL A 237 9.23 -0.09 -4.69
N CYS A 238 9.68 0.83 -5.56
CA CYS A 238 11.06 0.90 -6.02
C CYS A 238 12.02 1.61 -5.07
N LEU A 239 11.58 2.39 -4.08
CA LEU A 239 12.50 3.13 -3.20
C LEU A 239 13.23 2.27 -2.15
N LEU A 240 12.86 1.00 -1.98
CA LEU A 240 13.51 0.11 -1.02
C LEU A 240 14.76 -0.59 -1.58
N PRO A 241 15.82 -0.72 -0.76
CA PRO A 241 17.17 -1.07 -1.21
C PRO A 241 17.35 -2.48 -1.81
N ASN A 242 16.50 -3.43 -1.44
CA ASN A 242 16.57 -4.83 -1.90
C ASN A 242 15.48 -5.20 -2.92
N GLY A 243 15.00 -4.22 -3.68
CA GLY A 243 13.99 -4.43 -4.72
C GLY A 243 14.56 -4.77 -6.08
N ASN A 244 14.84 -6.06 -6.35
CA ASN A 244 14.88 -6.58 -7.71
C ASN A 244 13.43 -6.94 -8.09
N HIS A 245 12.74 -6.02 -8.78
CA HIS A 245 11.47 -6.32 -9.43
C HIS A 245 11.60 -5.89 -10.88
N ASP A 246 11.41 -6.85 -11.79
CA ASP A 246 11.16 -6.55 -13.18
C ASP A 246 9.89 -5.69 -13.26
N PRO A 247 9.95 -4.51 -13.91
CA PRO A 247 8.78 -3.64 -14.08
C PRO A 247 7.63 -4.33 -14.86
N ILE A 248 7.91 -5.47 -15.50
CA ILE A 248 6.96 -6.28 -16.27
C ILE A 248 5.97 -7.03 -15.35
N ASN A 249 6.39 -7.49 -14.16
CA ASN A 249 5.54 -8.30 -13.27
C ASN A 249 4.62 -7.48 -12.34
N LEU A 250 4.77 -6.15 -12.29
CA LEU A 250 3.85 -5.27 -11.55
C LEU A 250 2.55 -4.96 -12.33
N GLN A 251 2.51 -5.33 -13.62
CA GLN A 251 1.32 -5.25 -14.47
C GLN A 251 0.53 -6.56 -14.49
N SER A 252 1.18 -7.72 -14.34
CA SER A 252 0.52 -9.04 -14.37
C SER A 252 -0.38 -9.30 -13.15
N GLU A 253 -0.09 -8.70 -11.98
CA GLU A 253 -0.98 -8.75 -10.81
C GLU A 253 -2.11 -7.70 -10.87
N ARG A 254 -2.17 -6.84 -11.91
CA ARG A 254 -3.13 -5.72 -12.01
C ARG A 254 -4.04 -5.73 -13.24
N TYR A 255 -4.09 -6.84 -13.98
CA TYR A 255 -5.14 -7.10 -14.98
C TYR A 255 -6.01 -8.30 -14.64
#